data_AF-A0A1M6CP44-F1
#
_entry.id   AF-A0A1M6CP44-F1
#
_cell.length_a   1.000
_cell.length_b   1.000
_cell.length_c   1.000
_cell.angle_alpha   90.00
_cell.angle_beta   90.00
_cell.angle_gamma   90.00
#
_symmetry.space_group_name_H-M   'P 1'
#
loop_
_entity.id
_entity.type
_entity.pdbx_description
1 polymer ?
#
loop_
_entity_poly.entity_id
_entity_poly.type
_entity_poly.pdbx_seq_one_letter_code
_entity_poly.pdbx_strand_id
1 'polypeptide(L)' 'MARTSKFYHHGRSPAAWTGSVIAAVGFVLGAIGSVTGPNWPIAIAGGAVVLVGLLTTMVMKAMGLGQP' A
#
# COMPACT_ATOMS: atom_id res chain seq x y z
N MET A 1 10.49 -14.85 -24.46
CA MET A 1 10.16 -15.78 -23.34
C MET A 1 8.86 -15.28 -22.71
N ALA A 2 7.74 -16.01 -22.85
CA ALA A 2 6.50 -15.61 -22.19
C ALA A 2 6.67 -15.80 -20.66
N ARG A 3 6.47 -14.75 -19.85
CA ARG A 3 6.49 -14.89 -18.39
C ARG A 3 5.27 -15.72 -17.98
N THR A 4 5.47 -16.91 -17.42
CA THR A 4 4.40 -17.69 -16.78
C THR A 4 3.82 -16.85 -15.63
N SER A 5 2.52 -16.58 -15.67
CA SER A 5 1.84 -15.86 -14.60
C SER A 5 1.85 -16.72 -13.33
N LYS A 6 2.36 -16.16 -12.22
CA LYS A 6 2.33 -16.84 -10.93
C LYS A 6 0.96 -16.63 -10.30
N PHE A 7 0.24 -17.71 -10.06
CA PHE A 7 -1.01 -17.67 -9.30
C PHE A 7 -0.72 -17.61 -7.80
N TYR A 8 -1.30 -16.63 -7.12
CA TYR A 8 -1.28 -16.54 -5.67
C TYR A 8 -2.61 -17.03 -5.11
N HIS A 9 -2.57 -17.78 -4.01
CA HIS A 9 -3.79 -18.07 -3.27
C HIS A 9 -4.30 -16.76 -2.65
N HIS A 10 -5.55 -16.39 -2.93
CA HIS A 10 -6.33 -15.26 -2.38
C HIS A 10 -5.58 -14.31 -1.42
N GLY A 11 -5.30 -13.09 -1.88
CA GLY A 11 -4.71 -12.05 -1.04
C GLY A 11 -3.25 -12.27 -0.62
N ARG A 12 -2.64 -13.44 -0.91
CA ARG A 12 -1.24 -13.75 -0.56
C ARG A 12 -0.22 -13.29 -1.60
N SER A 13 -0.61 -12.47 -2.58
CA SER A 13 0.37 -11.90 -3.50
C SER A 13 1.25 -10.89 -2.77
N PRO A 14 2.57 -10.85 -3.03
CA PRO A 14 3.46 -9.86 -2.45
C PRO A 14 2.97 -8.42 -2.68
N ALA A 15 2.44 -8.12 -3.86
CA ALA A 15 1.88 -6.79 -4.15
C ALA A 15 0.72 -6.44 -3.19
N ALA A 16 -0.16 -7.39 -2.90
CA ALA A 16 -1.30 -7.17 -2.00
C ALA A 16 -0.85 -6.97 -0.55
N TRP A 17 0.09 -7.77 -0.05
CA TRP A 17 0.55 -7.65 1.34
C TRP A 17 1.38 -6.38 1.55
N THR A 18 2.33 -6.08 0.67
CA THR A 18 3.14 -4.87 0.76
C THR A 18 2.27 -3.61 0.69
N GLY A 19 1.35 -3.55 -0.27
CA GLY A 19 0.43 -2.43 -0.42
C GLY A 19 -0.45 -2.20 0.79
N SER A 20 -1.07 -3.26 1.32
CA SER A 20 -1.97 -3.17 2.46
C SER A 20 -1.26 -2.78 3.75
N VAL A 21 -0.05 -3.29 4.00
CA VAL A 21 0.75 -2.90 5.18
C VAL A 21 1.13 -1.42 5.11
N ILE A 22 1.61 -0.93 3.97
CA ILE A 22 1.98 0.49 3.82
C ILE A 22 0.72 1.38 3.98
N ALA A 23 -0.39 1.00 3.34
CA ALA A 23 -1.65 1.73 3.47
C ALA A 23 -2.16 1.75 4.92
N ALA A 24 -2.07 0.64 5.65
CA ALA A 24 -2.45 0.56 7.06
C ALA A 24 -1.60 1.51 7.92
N VAL A 25 -0.28 1.55 7.71
CA VAL A 25 0.62 2.48 8.42
C VAL A 25 0.24 3.93 8.13
N GLY A 26 0.04 4.28 6.85
CA GLY A 26 -0.37 5.63 6.46
C GLY A 26 -1.72 6.04 7.05
N PHE A 27 -2.68 5.10 7.08
CA PHE A 27 -3.98 5.31 7.70
C PHE A 27 -3.88 5.55 9.20
N VAL A 28 -3.08 4.77 9.93
CA VAL A 28 -2.84 4.97 11.36
C VAL A 28 -2.22 6.34 11.63
N LEU A 29 -1.22 6.76 10.84
CA LEU A 29 -0.63 8.09 10.94
C LEU A 29 -1.68 9.19 10.68
N GLY A 30 -2.50 9.05 9.64
CA GLY A 30 -3.57 9.99 9.33
C GLY A 30 -4.61 10.10 10.45
N ALA A 31 -4.98 8.96 11.05
CA ALA A 31 -5.88 8.92 12.19
C ALA A 31 -5.28 9.62 13.41
N ILE A 32 -4.01 9.36 13.75
CA ILE A 32 -3.31 10.06 14.84
C ILE A 32 -3.34 11.58 14.60
N GLY A 33 -2.94 12.03 13.41
CA GLY A 33 -2.91 13.46 13.06
C GLY A 33 -4.29 14.14 13.08
N SER A 34 -5.36 13.36 12.96
CA SER A 34 -6.75 13.86 12.99
C SER A 34 -7.35 13.87 14.40
N VAL A 35 -6.93 12.95 15.28
CA VAL A 35 -7.53 12.75 16.61
C VAL A 35 -6.78 13.51 17.72
N THR A 36 -5.47 13.72 17.62
CA THR A 36 -4.67 14.41 18.67
C THR A 36 -4.77 15.95 18.60
N GLY A 37 -5.88 16.49 18.09
CA GLY A 37 -5.99 17.86 17.58
C GLY A 37 -5.56 17.94 16.10
N PRO A 38 -6.00 18.96 15.32
CA PRO A 38 -5.72 19.02 13.89
C PRO A 38 -4.23 19.27 13.63
N ASN A 39 -3.45 18.19 13.64
CA ASN A 39 -2.04 18.15 13.29
C ASN A 39 -1.93 17.85 11.80
N TRP A 40 -2.16 18.90 11.01
CA TRP A 40 -2.10 18.85 9.55
C TRP A 40 -0.80 18.24 9.00
N PRO A 41 0.41 18.52 9.55
CA PRO A 41 1.62 17.84 9.11
C PRO A 41 1.57 16.31 9.18
N ILE A 42 1.11 15.76 10.31
CA ILE A 42 1.01 14.29 10.49
C ILE A 42 -0.08 13.72 9.58
N ALA A 43 -1.22 14.41 9.46
CA ALA A 43 -2.32 13.97 8.60
C ALA A 43 -1.89 13.91 7.12
N ILE A 44 -1.17 14.93 6.64
CA ILE A 44 -0.63 14.97 5.28
C ILE A 44 0.43 13.89 5.08
N ALA A 45 1.33 13.68 6.05
CA ALA A 45 2.33 12.62 6.00
C ALA A 45 1.68 11.23 5.93
N GLY A 46 0.64 10.97 6.73
CA GLY A 46 -0.14 9.74 6.67
C GLY A 46 -0.78 9.52 5.30
N GLY A 47 -1.40 10.55 4.73
CA GLY A 47 -1.95 10.51 3.37
C GLY A 47 -0.88 10.22 2.31
N ALA A 48 0.29 10.85 2.40
CA ALA A 48 1.41 10.59 1.50
C ALA A 48 1.89 9.12 1.59
N VAL A 49 1.95 8.53 2.78
CA VAL A 49 2.31 7.11 2.96
C VAL A 49 1.27 6.20 2.31
N VAL A 50 -0.03 6.49 2.41
CA VAL A 50 -1.07 5.73 1.70
C VAL A 50 -0.86 5.78 0.19
N LEU A 51 -0.55 6.95 -0.37
CA LEU A 51 -0.26 7.10 -1.80
C LEU A 51 0.98 6.29 -2.22
N VAL A 52 2.03 6.25 -1.40
CA VAL A 52 3.20 5.39 -1.63
C VAL A 52 2.81 3.90 -1.62
N GLY A 53 1.91 3.47 -0.74
CA GLY A 53 1.40 2.10 -0.73
C GLY A 53 0.67 1.73 -2.02
N LEU A 54 -0.13 2.65 -2.55
CA LEU A 54 -0.82 2.48 -3.83
C LEU A 54 0.17 2.38 -5.00
N LEU A 55 1.13 3.31 -5.08
CA LEU A 55 2.17 3.30 -6.11
C LEU A 55 3.01 2.02 -6.05
N THR A 56 3.42 1.60 -4.86
CA THR A 56 4.20 0.37 -4.65
C THR A 56 3.41 -0.85 -5.14
N THR A 57 2.11 -0.91 -4.86
CA THR A 57 1.24 -1.98 -5.34
C THR A 57 1.19 -2.02 -6.87
N MET A 58 1.01 -0.86 -7.53
CA MET A 58 0.97 -0.78 -9.00
C MET A 58 2.29 -1.24 -9.62
N VAL A 59 3.42 -0.79 -9.09
CA VAL A 59 4.76 -1.19 -9.55
C VAL A 59 4.96 -2.70 -9.35
N MET A 60 4.61 -3.25 -8.20
CA MET A 60 4.70 -4.69 -7.94
C MET A 60 3.80 -5.52 -8.84
N LYS A 61 2.58 -5.05 -9.14
CA LYS A 61 1.70 -5.69 -10.13
C LYS A 61 2.32 -5.68 -11.52
N ALA A 62 2.89 -4.55 -11.97
CA ALA A 62 3.60 -4.46 -13.25
C ALA A 62 4.82 -5.39 -13.33
N MET A 63 5.46 -5.67 -12.19
CA MET A 63 6.55 -6.65 -12.09
C MET A 63 6.07 -8.11 -12.08
N GLY A 64 4.77 -8.39 -12.04
CA GLY A 64 4.22 -9.76 -11.96
C GLY A 64 4.19 -10.33 -10.54
N LEU A 65 4.31 -9.47 -9.53
CA LEU A 65 4.23 -9.85 -8.10
C LEU A 65 2.80 -9.72 -7.53
N GLY A 66 1.83 -9.44 -8.39
CA GLY A 66 0.41 -9.41 -8.05
C GLY A 66 -0.35 -10.61 -8.60
N GLN A 67 -1.60 -10.72 -8.20
CA GLN A 67 -2.53 -11.64 -8.85
C GLN A 67 -2.76 -11.21 -10.32
N PRO A 68 -2.77 -12.15 -11.29
CA PRO A 68 -3.17 -11.86 -12.67
C PRO A 68 -4.60 -11.33 -12.75
#